data_AF-X6LJC1-F1
#
_entry.id   AF-X6LJC1-F1
#
_cell.length_a   1.000
_cell.length_b   1.000
_cell.length_c   1.000
_cell.angle_alpha   90.00
_cell.angle_beta   90.00
_cell.angle_gamma   90.00
#
_symmetry.space_group_name_H-M   'P 1'
#
loop_
_entity.id
_entity.type
_entity.pdbx_description
1 polymer ?
#
loop_
_entity_poly.entity_id
_entity_poly.type
_entity_poly.pdbx_seq_one_letter_code
_entity_poly.pdbx_strand_id
1 'polypeptide(L)'
;MSSNFFGSDEKQKKKELGCLSCEDMIRVLRTSEYLENGKDYLLIEKHNTKIGMKNKEWNEYKYGIFLLGKNIEITCDVASEGLGHLRIRCSHLYLANETCVIHCNGLGFKSMKGPGHGKLGAGGGYGTKGTGKQGGKCYGDESLLKEIHFGSGGGVPMLGNGGGSGGGIIELIISQHVVNYGKIQCNGLDGSDILGGGMVAVDPFLLKL
;
A
#
# COMPACT_ATOMS: atom_id res chain seq x y z
N MET A 1 17.24 6.41 -50.26
CA MET A 1 17.14 7.28 -49.07
C MET A 1 15.77 7.04 -48.46
N SER A 2 15.69 6.12 -47.51
CA SER A 2 14.44 5.74 -46.83
C SER A 2 14.34 6.58 -45.56
N SER A 3 13.47 7.58 -45.57
CA SER A 3 13.31 8.54 -44.48
C SER A 3 12.52 7.93 -43.32
N ASN A 4 13.13 7.97 -42.13
CA ASN A 4 12.52 7.73 -40.84
C ASN A 4 11.40 8.76 -40.58
N PHE A 5 10.12 8.37 -40.67
CA PHE A 5 8.98 9.26 -40.40
C PHE A 5 8.05 8.82 -39.26
N PHE A 6 8.39 7.75 -38.51
CA PHE A 6 7.53 7.19 -37.45
C PHE A 6 7.82 7.72 -36.03
N GLY A 7 8.75 8.67 -35.85
CA GLY A 7 9.24 9.06 -34.52
C GLY A 7 8.53 10.23 -33.82
N SER A 8 7.85 11.11 -34.56
CA SER A 8 7.30 12.37 -34.01
C SER A 8 5.92 12.22 -33.36
N ASP A 9 5.02 11.42 -33.95
CA ASP A 9 3.65 11.26 -33.45
C ASP A 9 3.58 10.54 -32.10
N GLU A 10 4.48 9.58 -31.86
CA GLU A 10 4.49 8.79 -30.62
C GLU A 10 4.92 9.61 -29.39
N LYS A 11 5.87 10.53 -29.57
CA LYS A 11 6.33 11.43 -28.50
C LYS A 11 5.28 12.46 -28.15
N GLN A 12 4.54 12.96 -29.14
CA GLN A 12 3.49 13.94 -28.93
C GLN A 12 2.28 13.31 -28.23
N LYS A 13 1.84 12.12 -28.66
CA LYS A 13 0.80 11.33 -27.97
C LYS A 13 1.16 10.99 -26.52
N LYS A 14 2.42 10.64 -26.23
CA LYS A 14 2.88 10.36 -24.86
C LYS A 14 2.80 11.60 -23.95
N LYS A 15 3.04 12.80 -24.49
CA LYS A 15 2.96 14.06 -23.73
C LYS A 15 1.51 14.44 -23.45
N GLU A 16 0.60 14.19 -24.39
CA GLU A 16 -0.83 14.48 -24.22
C GLU A 16 -1.49 13.59 -23.15
N LEU A 17 -1.10 12.31 -23.07
CA LEU A 17 -1.64 11.38 -22.06
C LEU A 17 -1.24 11.75 -20.62
N GLY A 18 -0.11 12.45 -20.43
CA GLY A 18 0.38 12.82 -19.10
C GLY A 18 -0.46 13.88 -18.41
N CYS A 19 -1.17 14.72 -19.16
CA CYS A 19 -1.94 15.83 -18.60
C CYS A 19 -3.43 15.51 -18.37
N LEU A 20 -3.83 14.26 -18.60
CA LEU A 20 -5.23 13.86 -18.48
C LEU A 20 -5.66 13.73 -17.02
N SER A 21 -6.93 14.00 -16.75
CA SER A 21 -7.57 13.63 -15.50
C SER A 21 -7.69 12.09 -15.39
N CYS A 22 -7.98 11.58 -14.20
CA CYS A 22 -8.22 10.14 -14.03
C CYS A 22 -9.43 9.69 -14.86
N GLU A 23 -10.49 10.50 -14.88
CA GLU A 23 -11.71 10.28 -15.65
C GLU A 23 -11.44 10.24 -17.16
N ASP A 24 -10.67 11.19 -17.67
CA ASP A 24 -10.34 11.25 -19.11
C ASP A 24 -9.40 10.11 -19.50
N MET A 25 -8.45 9.76 -18.64
CA MET A 25 -7.60 8.59 -18.86
C MET A 25 -8.42 7.31 -18.97
N ILE A 26 -9.42 7.10 -18.10
CA ILE A 26 -10.31 5.93 -18.19
C ILE A 26 -11.05 5.89 -19.53
N ARG A 27 -11.54 7.04 -20.02
CA ARG A 27 -12.21 7.11 -21.32
C ARG A 27 -11.27 6.65 -22.44
N VAL A 28 -10.03 7.15 -22.43
CA VAL A 28 -9.00 6.74 -23.40
C VAL A 28 -8.72 5.24 -23.31
N LEU A 29 -8.49 4.71 -22.11
CA LEU A 29 -8.17 3.30 -21.88
C LEU A 29 -9.27 2.36 -22.38
N ARG A 30 -10.55 2.70 -22.15
CA ARG A 30 -11.70 1.90 -22.63
C ARG A 30 -11.82 1.86 -24.15
N THR A 31 -11.38 2.91 -24.82
CA THR A 31 -11.43 3.00 -26.30
C THR A 31 -10.17 2.49 -26.98
N SER A 32 -9.13 2.16 -26.21
CA SER A 32 -7.84 1.77 -26.76
C SER A 32 -7.83 0.29 -27.15
N GLU A 33 -7.40 0.00 -28.37
CA GLU A 33 -7.20 -1.37 -28.87
C GLU A 33 -5.78 -1.91 -28.61
N TYR A 34 -4.85 -1.05 -28.20
CA TYR A 34 -3.42 -1.33 -28.12
C TYR A 34 -2.88 -1.35 -26.68
N LEU A 35 -3.71 -1.01 -25.69
CA LEU A 35 -3.33 -1.03 -24.28
C LEU A 35 -3.96 -2.22 -23.58
N GLU A 36 -3.15 -2.95 -22.82
CA GLU A 36 -3.55 -4.20 -22.18
C GLU A 36 -3.79 -4.01 -20.67
N ASN A 37 -5.00 -4.33 -20.20
CA ASN A 37 -5.33 -4.33 -18.78
C ASN A 37 -4.55 -5.42 -18.04
N GLY A 38 -4.00 -5.11 -16.87
CA GLY A 38 -3.13 -5.98 -16.09
C GLY A 38 -1.65 -5.88 -16.47
N LYS A 39 -1.30 -5.15 -17.53
CA LYS A 39 0.08 -4.94 -17.99
C LYS A 39 0.44 -3.47 -18.14
N ASP A 40 -0.29 -2.75 -18.98
CA ASP A 40 -0.05 -1.31 -19.25
C ASP A 40 -0.75 -0.41 -18.22
N TYR A 41 -1.91 -0.86 -17.76
CA TYR A 41 -2.75 -0.23 -16.74
C TYR A 41 -3.47 -1.30 -15.93
N LEU A 42 -4.07 -0.91 -14.81
CA LEU A 42 -4.95 -1.78 -14.03
C LEU A 42 -6.32 -1.12 -13.90
N LEU A 43 -7.34 -1.65 -14.57
CA LEU A 43 -8.73 -1.19 -14.49
C LEU A 43 -9.60 -2.30 -13.91
N ILE A 44 -10.24 -2.01 -12.78
CA ILE A 44 -11.04 -2.98 -12.02
C ILE A 44 -12.43 -2.39 -11.77
N GLU A 45 -13.41 -2.95 -12.47
CA GLU A 45 -14.83 -2.54 -12.35
C GLU A 45 -15.62 -3.51 -11.49
N LYS A 46 -15.18 -4.77 -11.46
CA LYS A 46 -15.83 -5.85 -10.70
C LYS A 46 -15.75 -5.57 -9.19
N HIS A 47 -16.90 -5.61 -8.53
CA HIS A 47 -17.01 -5.46 -7.08
C HIS A 47 -16.46 -6.69 -6.34
N ASN A 48 -16.11 -6.51 -5.05
CA ASN A 48 -15.63 -7.59 -4.17
C ASN A 48 -14.42 -8.33 -4.76
N THR A 49 -13.45 -7.57 -5.26
CA THR A 49 -12.27 -8.12 -5.93
C THR A 49 -11.05 -7.93 -5.04
N LYS A 50 -10.29 -9.00 -4.82
CA LYS A 50 -8.99 -8.95 -4.13
C LYS A 50 -7.87 -9.18 -5.13
N ILE A 51 -6.86 -8.33 -5.10
CA ILE A 51 -5.74 -8.33 -6.03
C ILE A 51 -4.45 -8.45 -5.22
N GLY A 52 -3.74 -9.55 -5.45
CA GLY A 52 -2.41 -9.79 -4.92
C GLY A 52 -1.34 -9.18 -5.81
N MET A 53 -0.53 -8.28 -5.26
CA MET A 53 0.61 -7.67 -5.90
C MET A 53 1.92 -8.37 -5.48
N LYS A 54 2.97 -8.19 -6.26
CA LYS A 54 4.28 -8.70 -5.90
C LYS A 54 4.85 -7.96 -4.69
N ASN A 55 5.40 -8.70 -3.74
CA ASN A 55 6.03 -8.17 -2.55
C ASN A 55 7.48 -7.74 -2.84
N LYS A 56 7.91 -6.58 -2.32
CA LYS A 56 9.27 -5.99 -2.47
C LYS A 56 9.68 -5.59 -3.90
N GLU A 57 8.95 -6.06 -4.91
CA GLU A 57 9.09 -5.67 -6.31
C GLU A 57 8.18 -4.50 -6.67
N TRP A 58 8.58 -3.72 -7.66
CA TRP A 58 7.74 -2.68 -8.24
C TRP A 58 6.63 -3.29 -9.09
N ASN A 59 5.39 -2.96 -8.75
CA ASN A 59 4.21 -3.24 -9.56
C ASN A 59 3.96 -1.98 -10.41
N GLU A 60 4.41 -2.05 -11.67
CA GLU A 60 4.43 -0.89 -12.57
C GLU A 60 3.23 -0.91 -13.52
N TYR A 61 2.44 0.15 -13.49
CA TYR A 61 1.31 0.37 -14.39
C TYR A 61 1.45 1.74 -15.03
N LYS A 62 2.04 1.76 -16.22
CA LYS A 62 2.44 2.98 -16.93
C LYS A 62 1.31 4.00 -17.05
N TYR A 63 0.09 3.57 -17.33
CA TYR A 63 -1.05 4.49 -17.53
C TYR A 63 -1.98 4.63 -16.32
N GLY A 64 -1.73 3.87 -15.25
CA GLY A 64 -2.44 4.06 -13.99
C GLY A 64 -3.11 2.82 -13.42
N ILE A 65 -3.59 2.98 -12.19
CA ILE A 65 -4.45 2.03 -11.48
C ILE A 65 -5.80 2.72 -11.21
N PHE A 66 -6.88 2.06 -11.60
CA PHE A 66 -8.25 2.57 -11.56
C PHE A 66 -9.18 1.54 -10.93
N LEU A 67 -9.62 1.80 -9.70
CA LEU A 67 -10.51 0.94 -8.93
C LEU A 67 -11.91 1.57 -8.94
N LEU A 68 -12.75 1.14 -9.88
CA LEU A 68 -14.09 1.69 -10.12
C LEU A 68 -15.20 0.94 -9.39
N GLY A 69 -14.98 -0.35 -9.10
CA GLY A 69 -15.91 -1.15 -8.33
C GLY A 69 -15.96 -0.80 -6.85
N LYS A 70 -16.79 -1.54 -6.10
CA LYS A 70 -16.88 -1.47 -4.63
C LYS A 70 -16.14 -2.64 -3.99
N ASN A 71 -15.65 -2.46 -2.77
CA ASN A 71 -14.95 -3.48 -1.98
C ASN A 71 -13.77 -4.11 -2.76
N ILE A 72 -12.96 -3.26 -3.41
CA ILE A 72 -11.74 -3.73 -4.09
C ILE A 72 -10.57 -3.62 -3.12
N GLU A 73 -9.83 -4.70 -2.95
CA GLU A 73 -8.67 -4.79 -2.08
C GLU A 73 -7.40 -5.01 -2.91
N ILE A 74 -6.40 -4.13 -2.75
CA ILE A 74 -5.03 -4.36 -3.22
C ILE A 74 -4.15 -4.60 -2.00
N THR A 75 -3.46 -5.74 -1.98
CA THR A 75 -2.43 -6.07 -0.99
C THR A 75 -1.28 -6.78 -1.69
N CYS A 76 -0.11 -6.91 -1.06
CA CYS A 76 0.93 -7.80 -1.55
C CYS A 76 0.82 -9.20 -0.95
N ASP A 77 1.22 -10.21 -1.73
CA ASP A 77 1.32 -11.58 -1.23
C ASP A 77 2.62 -11.75 -0.44
N VAL A 78 2.48 -12.21 0.79
CA VAL A 78 3.61 -12.44 1.69
C VAL A 78 3.67 -13.93 1.95
N ALA A 79 4.51 -14.63 1.19
CA ALA A 79 4.89 -16.00 1.51
C ALA A 79 5.28 -16.07 3.00
N SER A 80 4.82 -17.13 3.67
CA SER A 80 4.60 -17.35 5.11
C SER A 80 5.52 -16.73 6.17
N GLU A 81 6.70 -16.21 5.81
CA GLU A 81 7.66 -15.62 6.76
C GLU A 81 8.17 -14.23 6.37
N GLY A 82 7.62 -13.62 5.32
CA GLY A 82 8.06 -12.30 4.85
C GLY A 82 7.47 -11.12 5.62
N LEU A 83 8.09 -9.95 5.44
CA LEU A 83 7.47 -8.65 5.68
C LEU A 83 6.87 -8.15 4.36
N GLY A 84 5.68 -7.57 4.40
CA GLY A 84 4.98 -7.02 3.25
C GLY A 84 5.43 -5.61 2.94
N HIS A 85 5.97 -5.43 1.75
CA HIS A 85 6.36 -4.15 1.17
C HIS A 85 5.70 -4.03 -0.20
N LEU A 86 4.57 -3.34 -0.24
CA LEU A 86 3.85 -3.06 -1.48
C LEU A 86 4.46 -1.84 -2.14
N ARG A 87 4.99 -2.02 -3.36
CA ARG A 87 5.61 -0.95 -4.14
C ARG A 87 4.84 -0.79 -5.43
N ILE A 88 4.24 0.38 -5.64
CA ILE A 88 3.43 0.68 -6.82
C ILE A 88 4.00 1.92 -7.49
N ARG A 89 4.23 1.82 -8.80
CA ARG A 89 4.61 2.94 -9.65
C ARG A 89 3.61 3.08 -10.77
N CYS A 90 3.01 4.26 -10.89
CA CYS A 90 2.02 4.53 -11.93
C CYS A 90 1.96 6.01 -12.30
N SER A 91 1.27 6.34 -13.39
CA SER A 91 0.98 7.74 -13.73
C SER A 91 -0.24 8.26 -12.99
N HIS A 92 -1.30 7.47 -12.95
CA HIS A 92 -2.58 7.84 -12.36
C HIS A 92 -2.99 6.84 -11.29
N LEU A 93 -3.53 7.31 -10.18
CA LEU A 93 -4.15 6.46 -9.17
C LEU A 93 -5.57 6.96 -8.91
N TYR A 94 -6.56 6.10 -9.14
CA TYR A 94 -7.96 6.42 -8.89
C TYR A 94 -8.65 5.35 -8.05
N LEU A 95 -9.04 5.70 -6.83
CA LEU A 95 -9.93 4.92 -5.98
C LEU A 95 -11.30 5.60 -6.00
N ALA A 96 -12.22 5.11 -6.84
CA ALA A 96 -13.50 5.78 -7.09
C ALA A 96 -14.55 5.57 -5.99
N ASN A 97 -14.27 4.70 -5.01
CA ASN A 97 -15.21 4.36 -3.95
C ASN A 97 -14.53 4.26 -2.59
N GLU A 98 -15.24 4.67 -1.53
CA GLU A 98 -14.79 4.64 -0.12
C GLU A 98 -14.49 3.25 0.43
N THR A 99 -15.04 2.22 -0.22
CA THR A 99 -14.83 0.82 0.13
C THR A 99 -13.60 0.20 -0.53
N CYS A 100 -12.95 0.91 -1.46
CA CYS A 100 -11.67 0.46 -2.04
C CYS A 100 -10.54 0.66 -1.05
N VAL A 101 -9.65 -0.32 -0.95
CA VAL A 101 -8.54 -0.31 0.01
C VAL A 101 -7.25 -0.78 -0.66
N ILE A 102 -6.19 0.00 -0.53
CA ILE A 102 -4.81 -0.43 -0.76
C ILE A 102 -4.18 -0.63 0.61
N HIS A 103 -3.75 -1.84 0.97
CA HIS A 103 -3.21 -2.05 2.31
C HIS A 103 -2.05 -3.04 2.42
N CYS A 104 -1.30 -2.89 3.51
CA CYS A 104 -0.35 -3.86 4.01
C CYS A 104 -0.63 -4.21 5.48
N ASN A 105 -1.90 -4.29 5.87
CA ASN A 105 -2.30 -4.55 7.25
C ASN A 105 -1.74 -5.90 7.76
N GLY A 106 -1.11 -5.89 8.94
CA GLY A 106 -0.57 -7.10 9.58
C GLY A 106 0.62 -7.75 8.89
N LEU A 107 1.18 -7.09 7.88
CA LEU A 107 2.30 -7.61 7.10
C LEU A 107 3.66 -7.13 7.64
N GLY A 108 3.70 -6.63 8.86
CA GLY A 108 4.92 -6.22 9.56
C GLY A 108 5.52 -7.31 10.42
N PHE A 109 6.31 -6.91 11.41
CA PHE A 109 6.91 -7.85 12.34
C PHE A 109 5.84 -8.54 13.18
N LYS A 110 6.02 -9.84 13.39
CA LYS A 110 5.21 -10.63 14.32
C LYS A 110 5.48 -10.23 15.77
N SER A 111 4.65 -10.73 16.68
CA SER A 111 4.79 -10.52 18.12
C SER A 111 6.23 -10.72 18.63
N MET A 112 6.65 -9.87 19.55
CA MET A 112 8.00 -9.83 20.14
C MET A 112 9.14 -9.59 19.15
N LYS A 113 8.84 -9.11 17.93
CA LYS A 113 9.83 -8.77 16.90
C LYS A 113 9.64 -7.35 16.41
N GLY A 114 10.71 -6.81 15.85
CA GLY A 114 10.74 -5.47 15.28
C GLY A 114 11.26 -4.39 16.24
N PRO A 115 11.70 -3.25 15.70
CA PRO A 115 12.18 -2.13 16.50
C PRO A 115 11.07 -1.59 17.41
N GLY A 116 11.29 -1.49 18.71
CA GLY A 116 10.26 -0.96 19.61
C GLY A 116 9.05 -1.89 19.77
N HIS A 117 9.20 -3.20 19.62
CA HIS A 117 8.16 -4.16 19.99
C HIS A 117 7.76 -4.01 21.47
N GLY A 118 6.49 -4.28 21.78
CA GLY A 118 6.00 -4.31 23.16
C GLY A 118 6.50 -5.52 23.95
N LYS A 119 6.31 -5.50 25.28
CA LYS A 119 6.46 -6.69 26.15
C LYS A 119 5.06 -7.20 26.57
N LEU A 120 4.94 -7.77 27.76
CA LEU A 120 3.72 -8.44 28.22
C LEU A 120 2.50 -7.51 28.16
N GLY A 121 1.52 -7.85 27.32
CA GLY A 121 0.26 -7.13 27.17
C GLY A 121 0.38 -5.70 26.63
N ALA A 122 1.47 -5.37 25.94
CA ALA A 122 1.71 -4.01 25.46
C ALA A 122 2.02 -3.93 23.96
N GLY A 123 1.65 -2.81 23.34
CA GLY A 123 1.92 -2.53 21.92
C GLY A 123 3.33 -1.95 21.69
N GLY A 124 3.83 -2.11 20.45
CA GLY A 124 4.90 -1.28 19.89
C GLY A 124 4.29 -0.21 18.99
N GLY A 125 5.02 0.86 18.66
CA GLY A 125 4.51 1.90 17.76
C GLY A 125 5.61 2.64 17.01
N TYR A 126 5.40 2.87 15.71
CA TYR A 126 6.24 3.78 14.92
C TYR A 126 5.86 5.22 15.26
N GLY A 127 6.84 6.09 15.48
CA GLY A 127 6.61 7.51 15.79
C GLY A 127 5.85 7.77 17.11
N THR A 128 5.46 6.73 17.84
CA THR A 128 4.72 6.82 19.09
C THR A 128 5.25 5.80 20.09
N LYS A 129 5.21 6.14 21.37
CA LYS A 129 5.53 5.17 22.43
C LYS A 129 4.35 4.22 22.61
N GLY A 130 4.62 2.93 22.69
CA GLY A 130 3.60 1.94 23.04
C GLY A 130 2.93 2.25 24.38
N THR A 131 1.66 1.88 24.52
CA THR A 131 0.88 2.13 25.73
C THR A 131 1.34 1.22 26.90
N GLY A 132 1.21 1.74 28.13
CA GLY A 132 1.54 1.01 29.35
C GLY A 132 3.02 1.04 29.76
N LYS A 133 3.32 0.56 30.97
CA LYS A 133 4.70 0.51 31.52
C LYS A 133 5.63 -0.40 30.68
N GLN A 134 5.03 -1.32 29.93
CA GLN A 134 5.70 -2.32 29.11
C GLN A 134 5.62 -2.02 27.61
N GLY A 135 5.11 -0.84 27.24
CA GLY A 135 5.03 -0.37 25.87
C GLY A 135 6.39 -0.28 25.21
N GLY A 136 6.40 -0.57 23.91
CA GLY A 136 7.58 -0.46 23.08
C GLY A 136 8.16 0.96 23.05
N LYS A 137 9.48 1.06 22.88
CA LYS A 137 10.13 2.36 22.65
C LYS A 137 9.66 2.93 21.32
N CYS A 138 9.50 4.25 21.25
CA CYS A 138 9.33 4.95 19.98
C CYS A 138 10.54 4.68 19.07
N TYR A 139 10.28 4.47 17.79
CA TYR A 139 11.30 4.29 16.75
C TYR A 139 10.83 4.92 15.44
N GLY A 140 11.77 5.08 14.50
CA GLY A 140 11.54 5.80 13.26
C GLY A 140 11.77 7.30 13.37
N ASP A 141 11.67 7.97 12.23
CA ASP A 141 11.84 9.42 12.12
C ASP A 141 10.46 10.05 11.92
N GLU A 142 10.15 11.11 12.67
CA GLU A 142 8.85 11.79 12.62
C GLU A 142 8.51 12.28 11.21
N SER A 143 9.51 12.59 10.37
CA SER A 143 9.30 13.12 9.03
C SER A 143 9.10 12.03 7.97
N LEU A 144 9.39 10.76 8.27
CA LEU A 144 9.44 9.65 7.29
C LEU A 144 10.41 9.87 6.11
N LEU A 145 11.19 10.95 6.11
CA LEU A 145 12.05 11.33 4.98
C LEU A 145 13.36 10.56 4.92
N LYS A 146 13.81 10.01 6.06
CA LYS A 146 15.10 9.31 6.16
C LYS A 146 14.96 7.81 5.97
N GLU A 147 14.12 7.16 6.78
CA GLU A 147 13.94 5.72 6.76
C GLU A 147 12.49 5.34 7.09
N ILE A 148 11.96 4.39 6.31
CA ILE A 148 10.66 3.76 6.58
C ILE A 148 10.96 2.38 7.17
N HIS A 149 10.37 2.10 8.33
CA HIS A 149 10.48 0.80 8.96
C HIS A 149 9.14 0.07 8.88
N PHE A 150 9.21 -1.26 8.86
CA PHE A 150 8.03 -2.08 9.08
C PHE A 150 7.46 -1.83 10.47
N GLY A 151 6.14 -1.97 10.59
CA GLY A 151 5.45 -1.95 11.87
C GLY A 151 5.95 -3.08 12.76
N SER A 152 6.10 -2.78 14.04
CA SER A 152 6.58 -3.73 15.04
C SER A 152 5.47 -4.54 15.65
N GLY A 153 5.80 -5.77 16.07
CA GLY A 153 4.85 -6.60 16.78
C GLY A 153 4.52 -6.05 18.16
N GLY A 154 3.32 -6.38 18.63
CA GLY A 154 3.00 -6.30 20.05
C GLY A 154 3.84 -7.29 20.84
N GLY A 155 3.84 -7.21 22.17
CA GLY A 155 4.51 -8.24 22.94
C GLY A 155 3.67 -9.50 23.15
N VAL A 156 4.07 -10.36 24.08
CA VAL A 156 3.36 -11.60 24.39
C VAL A 156 2.01 -11.30 25.08
N PRO A 157 0.95 -12.07 24.76
CA PRO A 157 -0.32 -11.95 25.48
C PRO A 157 -0.12 -12.34 26.95
N MET A 158 -0.93 -11.78 27.85
CA MET A 158 -0.95 -12.26 29.24
C MET A 158 -1.60 -13.64 29.33
N LEU A 159 -2.67 -13.85 28.55
CA LEU A 159 -3.41 -15.09 28.43
C LEU A 159 -3.85 -15.28 26.96
N GLY A 160 -3.30 -16.26 26.24
CA GLY A 160 -3.68 -16.51 24.85
C GLY A 160 -2.56 -17.10 23.99
N ASN A 161 -2.84 -17.23 22.69
CA ASN A 161 -1.98 -17.96 21.74
C ASN A 161 -1.14 -17.05 20.84
N GLY A 162 -1.23 -15.72 20.92
CA GLY A 162 -0.34 -14.85 20.14
C GLY A 162 -0.57 -13.35 20.34
N GLY A 163 0.52 -12.58 20.32
CA GLY A 163 0.46 -11.12 20.30
C GLY A 163 0.20 -10.57 18.91
N GLY A 164 -0.14 -9.27 18.86
CA GLY A 164 -0.39 -8.57 17.60
C GLY A 164 0.83 -8.48 16.69
N SER A 165 0.59 -8.30 15.40
CA SER A 165 1.62 -8.05 14.40
C SER A 165 1.59 -6.60 13.94
N GLY A 166 2.74 -6.03 13.61
CA GLY A 166 2.78 -4.71 13.00
C GLY A 166 2.34 -4.72 11.54
N GLY A 167 2.27 -3.54 10.97
CA GLY A 167 2.00 -3.25 9.57
C GLY A 167 3.15 -3.45 8.61
N GLY A 168 2.84 -3.72 7.34
CA GLY A 168 3.82 -3.67 6.27
C GLY A 168 4.14 -2.23 5.84
N ILE A 169 4.80 -2.09 4.70
CA ILE A 169 5.14 -0.81 4.08
C ILE A 169 4.39 -0.67 2.76
N ILE A 170 3.79 0.50 2.53
CA ILE A 170 3.30 0.90 1.22
C ILE A 170 4.19 2.04 0.70
N GLU A 171 4.74 1.84 -0.49
CA GLU A 171 5.53 2.82 -1.23
C GLU A 171 4.81 3.11 -2.56
N LEU A 172 4.28 4.33 -2.70
CA LEU A 172 3.59 4.79 -3.90
C LEU A 172 4.41 5.87 -4.61
N ILE A 173 4.63 5.69 -5.91
CA ILE A 173 5.17 6.72 -6.81
C ILE A 173 4.11 7.00 -7.88
N ILE A 174 3.52 8.18 -7.83
CA ILE A 174 2.43 8.56 -8.73
C ILE A 174 2.80 9.85 -9.44
N SER A 175 3.04 9.77 -10.74
CA SER A 175 3.73 10.83 -11.48
C SER A 175 2.83 11.92 -12.07
N GLN A 176 1.52 11.71 -12.17
CA GLN A 176 0.60 12.66 -12.82
C GLN A 176 -0.57 13.06 -11.94
N HIS A 177 -1.44 12.13 -11.55
CA HIS A 177 -2.69 12.50 -10.88
C HIS A 177 -3.18 11.43 -9.89
N VAL A 178 -3.70 11.89 -8.76
CA VAL A 178 -4.25 11.05 -7.69
C VAL A 178 -5.64 11.52 -7.33
N VAL A 179 -6.60 10.61 -7.43
CA VAL A 179 -7.95 10.79 -6.89
C VAL A 179 -8.23 9.63 -5.93
N ASN A 180 -8.39 9.95 -4.65
CA ASN A 180 -8.56 8.93 -3.62
C ASN A 180 -9.82 9.19 -2.80
N TYR A 181 -10.88 8.42 -3.05
CA TYR A 181 -12.05 8.34 -2.17
C TYR A 181 -11.98 7.16 -1.20
N GLY A 182 -11.05 6.22 -1.41
CA GLY A 182 -10.89 5.00 -0.62
C GLY A 182 -9.93 5.13 0.55
N LYS A 183 -9.29 4.01 0.92
CA LYS A 183 -8.35 3.93 2.05
C LYS A 183 -6.99 3.41 1.59
N ILE A 184 -5.93 4.02 2.12
CA ILE A 184 -4.56 3.52 2.00
C ILE A 184 -4.06 3.32 3.44
N GLN A 185 -3.75 2.08 3.82
CA GLN A 185 -3.48 1.76 5.23
C GLN A 185 -2.43 0.66 5.42
N CYS A 186 -1.58 0.81 6.43
CA CYS A 186 -0.56 -0.17 6.79
C CYS A 186 -0.77 -0.68 8.22
N ASN A 187 -1.99 -0.81 8.72
CA ASN A 187 -2.20 -0.99 10.16
C ASN A 187 -1.65 -2.33 10.70
N GLY A 188 -1.18 -2.34 11.94
CA GLY A 188 -1.01 -3.60 12.68
C GLY A 188 -2.31 -4.41 12.80
N LEU A 189 -2.18 -5.66 13.23
CA LEU A 189 -3.28 -6.51 13.63
C LEU A 189 -3.22 -6.79 15.13
N ASP A 190 -4.39 -6.85 15.74
CA ASP A 190 -4.55 -7.15 17.16
C ASP A 190 -4.08 -8.57 17.49
N GLY A 191 -3.58 -8.73 18.71
CA GLY A 191 -3.33 -10.05 19.29
C GLY A 191 -4.62 -10.69 19.78
N SER A 192 -4.59 -12.01 19.98
CA SER A 192 -5.71 -12.75 20.57
C SER A 192 -5.54 -12.86 22.08
N ASP A 193 -5.82 -11.78 22.81
CA ASP A 193 -5.84 -11.79 24.28
C ASP A 193 -7.30 -11.86 24.80
N ILE A 194 -7.55 -12.75 25.76
CA ILE A 194 -8.91 -13.07 26.25
C ILE A 194 -9.46 -11.93 27.13
N LEU A 195 -8.59 -11.10 27.72
CA LEU A 195 -8.96 -10.08 28.72
C LEU A 195 -8.96 -8.64 28.20
N GLY A 196 -8.85 -8.43 26.88
CA GLY A 196 -8.92 -7.10 26.26
C GLY A 196 -7.67 -6.79 25.42
N GLY A 197 -7.88 -6.63 24.12
CA GLY A 197 -6.84 -6.57 23.10
C GLY A 197 -5.86 -5.40 23.22
N GLY A 198 -4.59 -5.67 22.92
CA GLY A 198 -3.57 -4.65 22.76
C GLY A 198 -3.84 -3.78 21.53
N MET A 199 -3.70 -2.46 21.68
CA MET A 199 -3.94 -1.46 20.64
C MET A 199 -3.06 -1.64 19.40
N VAL A 200 -3.69 -1.46 18.22
CA VAL A 200 -3.04 -1.25 16.92
C VAL A 200 -2.24 0.06 16.94
N ALA A 201 -0.95 0.00 16.62
CA ALA A 201 -0.18 1.20 16.29
C ALA A 201 -0.44 1.62 14.85
N VAL A 202 -0.46 2.93 14.63
CA VAL A 202 -0.51 3.54 13.30
C VAL A 202 0.89 3.41 12.71
N ASP A 203 0.99 2.68 11.61
CA ASP A 203 2.27 2.40 10.94
C ASP A 203 2.51 3.36 9.78
N PRO A 204 3.78 3.63 9.44
CA PRO A 204 4.13 4.63 8.44
C PRO A 204 3.74 4.19 7.03
N PHE A 205 3.27 5.13 6.22
CA PHE A 205 3.17 4.98 4.77
C PHE A 205 3.88 6.15 4.10
N LEU A 206 4.52 5.90 2.95
CA LEU A 206 5.16 6.96 2.18
C LEU A 206 4.46 7.12 0.83
N LEU A 207 3.94 8.31 0.60
CA LEU A 207 3.42 8.76 -0.67
C LEU A 207 4.39 9.77 -1.27
N LYS A 208 5.01 9.42 -2.40
CA LYS A 208 5.77 10.36 -3.23
C LYS A 208 4.89 10.78 -4.42
N LEU A 209 4.50 12.05 -4.42
CA LEU A 209 3.87 12.74 -5.55
C LEU A 209 4.95 13.38 -6.42
#